data_AF-A0A316JRA8-F1
#
_entry.id   AF-A0A316JRA8-F1
#
_cell.length_a   1.000
_cell.length_b   1.000
_cell.length_c   1.000
_cell.angle_alpha   90.00
_cell.angle_beta   90.00
_cell.angle_gamma   90.00
#
_symmetry.space_group_name_H-M   'P 1'
#
loop_
_entity.id
_entity.type
_entity.pdbx_description
1 polymer ?
#
loop_
_entity_poly.entity_id
_entity_poly.type
_entity_poly.pdbx_seq_one_letter_code
_entity_poly.pdbx_strand_id
1 'polypeptide(L)'
;MDKLGLEYRAGLSFVPIDRNNGNGIIFPLLIHATYGNGKHMADLGIVQAITITTKGSAFVRMPTSFGYRFQTEVRMFYRVAYTPLVSYIYNFHWEHWGGITIGYNF
;
A
#
# COMPACT_ATOMS: atom_id res chain seq x y z
N MET A 1 -27.43 -0.97 -0.53
CA MET A 1 -26.93 -1.73 0.63
C MET A 1 -25.43 -1.62 0.60
N ASP A 2 -24.83 -1.13 1.69
CA ASP A 2 -23.38 -0.99 1.77
C ASP A 2 -22.73 -2.37 1.87
N LYS A 3 -21.64 -2.56 1.14
CA LYS A 3 -20.89 -3.81 1.09
C LYS A 3 -19.57 -3.65 1.83
N LEU A 4 -19.26 -4.62 2.68
CA LEU A 4 -17.94 -4.80 3.26
C LEU A 4 -17.18 -5.83 2.40
N GLY A 5 -16.00 -5.46 1.93
CA GLY A 5 -15.08 -6.34 1.20
C GLY A 5 -13.76 -6.48 1.95
N LEU A 6 -13.18 -7.67 1.91
CA LEU A 6 -11.83 -7.93 2.42
C LEU A 6 -10.97 -8.47 1.28
N GLU A 7 -9.82 -7.86 1.05
CA GLU A 7 -8.90 -8.20 -0.05
C GLU A 7 -7.48 -8.37 0.48
N TYR A 8 -6.78 -9.38 -0.05
CA TYR A 8 -5.36 -9.60 0.20
C TYR A 8 -4.58 -9.22 -1.06
N ARG A 9 -3.47 -8.52 -0.89
CA ARG A 9 -2.61 -8.09 -2.00
C ARG A 9 -1.16 -8.35 -1.66
N ALA A 10 -0.40 -8.76 -2.68
CA ALA A 10 1.05 -8.82 -2.64
C ALA A 10 1.59 -7.98 -3.81
N GLY A 11 2.74 -7.35 -3.60
CA GLY A 11 3.37 -6.54 -4.63
C GLY A 11 4.88 -6.63 -4.61
N LEU A 12 5.49 -5.89 -5.54
CA LEU A 12 6.92 -5.66 -5.62
C LEU A 12 7.13 -4.20 -6.04
N SER A 13 8.02 -3.50 -5.34
CA SER A 13 8.37 -2.12 -5.64
C SER A 13 9.88 -1.92 -5.53
N PHE A 14 10.39 -0.95 -6.28
CA PHE A 14 11.78 -0.55 -6.28
C PHE A 14 11.86 0.96 -6.05
N VAL A 15 12.66 1.38 -5.08
CA VAL A 15 12.80 2.80 -4.73
C VAL A 15 14.27 3.13 -4.41
N PRO A 16 14.83 4.25 -4.89
CA PRO A 16 16.12 4.73 -4.39
C PRO A 16 15.96 5.21 -2.94
N ILE A 17 16.76 4.68 -2.01
CA ILE A 17 16.70 5.05 -0.59
C ILE A 17 17.66 6.22 -0.33
N ASP A 18 18.97 5.94 -0.37
CA ASP A 18 20.02 6.93 -0.14
C ASP A 18 21.37 6.41 -0.69
N ARG A 19 22.42 7.25 -0.66
CA ARG A 19 23.75 6.88 -1.16
C ARG A 19 24.40 5.71 -0.40
N ASN A 20 24.05 5.49 0.87
CA ASN A 20 24.63 4.46 1.74
C ASN A 20 23.90 3.12 1.62
N ASN A 21 22.60 3.13 1.30
CA ASN A 21 21.73 1.97 1.23
C ASN A 21 21.43 1.53 -0.22
N GLY A 22 21.59 2.43 -1.20
CA GLY A 22 21.31 2.14 -2.61
C GLY A 22 19.80 2.07 -2.88
N ASN A 23 19.39 1.07 -3.66
CA ASN A 23 17.99 0.85 -4.00
C ASN A 23 17.34 -0.13 -3.00
N GLY A 24 16.14 0.20 -2.54
CA GLY A 24 15.26 -0.70 -1.79
C GLY A 24 14.40 -1.51 -2.73
N ILE A 25 14.42 -2.83 -2.54
CA ILE A 25 13.48 -3.79 -3.12
C ILE A 25 12.44 -4.07 -2.04
N ILE A 26 11.20 -3.65 -2.26
CA ILE A 26 10.13 -3.71 -1.28
C ILE A 26 9.11 -4.77 -1.71
N PHE A 27 8.85 -5.73 -0.84
CA PHE A 27 7.79 -6.73 -0.95
C PHE A 27 6.67 -6.38 0.04
N PRO A 28 5.67 -5.59 -0.38
CA PRO A 28 4.53 -5.30 0.45
C PRO A 28 3.49 -6.43 0.41
N LEU A 29 3.06 -6.85 1.59
CA LEU A 29 1.88 -7.69 1.82
C LEU A 29 0.80 -6.82 2.44
N LEU A 30 -0.35 -6.69 1.79
CA LEU A 30 -1.42 -5.79 2.19
C LEU A 30 -2.71 -6.54 2.47
N ILE A 31 -3.40 -6.11 3.51
CA ILE A 31 -4.79 -6.49 3.80
C ILE A 31 -5.61 -5.22 3.67
N HIS A 32 -6.62 -5.22 2.79
CA HIS A 32 -7.52 -4.10 2.57
C HIS A 32 -8.94 -4.46 2.99
N ALA A 33 -9.56 -3.56 3.74
CA ALA A 33 -11.00 -3.52 3.94
C ALA A 33 -11.58 -2.41 3.06
N THR A 34 -12.57 -2.76 2.24
CA THR A 34 -13.36 -1.80 1.46
C THR A 34 -14.77 -1.71 2.02
N TYR A 35 -15.29 -0.50 2.13
CA TYR A 35 -16.65 -0.26 2.62
C TYR A 35 -17.33 0.82 1.78
N GLY A 36 -18.51 0.51 1.24
CA GLY A 36 -19.31 1.54 0.56
C GLY A 36 -20.43 0.97 -0.32
N ASN A 37 -20.99 1.84 -1.15
CA ASN A 37 -22.18 1.55 -1.94
C ASN A 37 -21.89 1.62 -3.44
N GLY A 38 -22.14 0.50 -4.14
CA GLY A 38 -22.05 0.41 -5.59
C GLY A 38 -20.64 0.71 -6.11
N LYS A 39 -20.47 1.90 -6.68
CA LYS A 39 -19.24 2.32 -7.36
C LYS A 39 -18.23 3.02 -6.45
N HIS A 40 -18.65 3.54 -5.29
CA HIS A 40 -17.81 4.38 -4.44
C HIS A 40 -17.57 3.68 -3.10
N MET A 41 -16.30 3.47 -2.76
CA MET A 41 -15.90 2.71 -1.58
C MET A 41 -14.77 3.44 -0.84
N ALA A 42 -14.88 3.53 0.48
CA ALA A 42 -13.75 3.80 1.34
C ALA A 42 -12.83 2.58 1.35
N ASP A 43 -11.52 2.81 1.38
CA ASP A 43 -10.49 1.78 1.39
C ASP A 43 -9.53 2.01 2.56
N LEU A 44 -9.46 1.04 3.45
CA LEU A 44 -8.55 1.01 4.58
C LEU A 44 -7.61 -0.18 4.39
N GLY A 45 -6.33 0.01 4.68
CA GLY A 45 -5.35 -1.05 4.51
C GLY A 45 -4.27 -1.04 5.56
N ILE A 46 -3.79 -2.22 5.89
CA ILE A 46 -2.59 -2.43 6.68
C ILE A 46 -1.61 -3.22 5.82
N VAL A 47 -0.36 -2.77 5.81
CA VAL A 47 0.69 -3.30 4.98
C VAL A 47 1.82 -3.76 5.87
N GLN A 48 2.43 -4.90 5.54
CA GLN A 48 3.75 -5.27 6.02
C GLN A 48 4.70 -5.19 4.83
N ALA A 49 5.62 -4.23 4.88
CA ALA A 49 6.59 -3.98 3.82
C ALA A 49 7.96 -4.50 4.24
N ILE A 50 8.36 -5.63 3.67
CA ILE A 50 9.71 -6.17 3.83
C ILE A 50 10.58 -5.51 2.77
N THR A 51 11.66 -4.85 3.18
CA THR A 51 12.58 -4.18 2.26
C THR A 51 13.97 -4.77 2.39
N ILE A 52 14.58 -5.07 1.25
CA ILE A 52 15.98 -5.48 1.11
C ILE A 52 16.68 -4.41 0.28
N THR A 53 17.79 -3.87 0.78
CA THR A 53 18.56 -2.88 0.05
C THR A 53 19.66 -3.54 -0.76
N THR A 54 20.00 -2.96 -1.92
CA THR A 54 21.08 -3.46 -2.78
C THR A 54 22.46 -3.40 -2.12
N LYS A 55 22.59 -2.68 -0.99
CA LYS A 55 23.81 -2.59 -0.19
C LYS A 55 23.77 -3.44 1.10
N GLY A 56 22.82 -4.38 1.20
CA GLY A 56 22.84 -5.44 2.22
C GLY A 56 22.11 -5.12 3.53
N SER A 57 21.34 -4.03 3.58
CA SER A 57 20.46 -3.76 4.73
C SER A 57 19.08 -4.37 4.51
N ALA A 58 18.41 -4.78 5.59
CA ALA A 58 17.03 -5.25 5.55
C ALA A 58 16.22 -4.59 6.65
N PHE A 59 14.99 -4.22 6.35
CA PHE A 59 14.08 -3.62 7.32
C PHE A 59 12.63 -3.98 7.02
N VAL A 60 11.83 -4.04 8.09
CA VAL A 60 10.39 -4.28 8.02
C VAL A 60 9.68 -3.02 8.48
N ARG A 61 8.73 -2.54 7.67
CA ARG A 61 7.87 -1.39 7.98
C ARG A 61 6.41 -1.85 7.96
N MET A 62 5.55 -1.19 8.73
CA MET A 62 4.10 -1.43 8.67
C MET A 62 3.38 -0.16 8.25
N PRO A 63 3.28 0.09 6.93
CA PRO A 63 2.42 1.16 6.43
C PRO A 63 0.96 0.89 6.75
N THR A 64 0.23 1.93 7.08
CA THR A 64 -1.24 1.90 7.06
C THR A 64 -1.70 2.76 5.90
N SER A 65 -2.78 2.40 5.20
CA SER A 65 -3.33 3.18 4.11
C SER A 65 -4.78 3.55 4.36
N PHE A 66 -5.14 4.80 4.08
CA PHE A 66 -6.51 5.25 4.01
C PHE A 66 -6.74 5.87 2.63
N GLY A 67 -7.84 5.52 1.99
CA GLY A 67 -8.08 5.93 0.63
C GLY A 67 -9.51 5.77 0.20
N TYR A 68 -9.68 6.06 -1.07
CA TYR A 68 -10.94 6.01 -1.77
C TYR A 68 -10.78 5.20 -3.04
N ARG A 69 -11.71 4.28 -3.27
CA ARG A 69 -11.79 3.44 -4.45
C ARG A 69 -13.07 3.75 -5.22
N PHE A 70 -12.90 3.97 -6.52
CA PHE A 70 -13.97 4.08 -7.49
C PHE A 70 -13.95 2.88 -8.43
N GLN A 71 -15.02 2.11 -8.45
CA GLN A 71 -15.24 0.99 -9.35
C GLN A 71 -16.06 1.47 -10.54
N THR A 72 -15.58 1.25 -11.76
CA THR A 72 -16.36 1.58 -12.97
C THR A 72 -17.39 0.48 -13.26
N GLU A 73 -18.28 0.72 -14.23
CA GLU A 73 -19.21 -0.32 -14.70
C GLU A 73 -18.49 -1.46 -15.42
N VAL A 74 -17.37 -1.11 -16.05
CA VAL A 74 -16.42 -2.06 -16.58
C VAL A 74 -15.63 -2.61 -15.39
N ARG A 75 -15.07 -3.81 -15.52
CA ARG A 75 -14.25 -4.50 -14.51
C ARG A 75 -13.02 -3.73 -13.98
N MET A 76 -12.87 -2.44 -14.26
CA MET A 76 -11.78 -1.59 -13.80
C MET A 76 -12.10 -0.84 -12.50
N PHE A 77 -11.06 -0.50 -11.75
CA PHE A 77 -11.16 0.40 -10.62
C PHE A 77 -9.98 1.37 -10.55
N TYR A 78 -10.27 2.53 -9.96
CA TYR A 78 -9.30 3.57 -9.64
C TYR A 78 -9.28 3.74 -8.13
N ARG A 79 -8.10 3.94 -7.56
CA ARG A 79 -7.95 4.19 -6.12
C ARG A 79 -6.94 5.29 -5.89
N VAL A 80 -7.26 6.17 -4.95
CA VAL A 80 -6.31 7.15 -4.42
C VAL A 80 -6.16 6.84 -2.94
N ALA A 81 -4.94 6.72 -2.45
CA ALA A 81 -4.67 6.37 -1.08
C ALA A 81 -3.51 7.17 -0.51
N TYR A 82 -3.68 7.61 0.73
CA TYR A 82 -2.64 8.14 1.58
C TYR A 82 -2.13 7.02 2.48
N THR A 83 -0.81 6.87 2.55
CA THR A 83 -0.13 5.74 3.18
C THR A 83 1.01 6.25 4.07
N PRO A 84 0.74 6.59 5.33
CA PRO A 84 1.81 6.86 6.30
C PRO A 84 2.60 5.58 6.58
N LEU A 85 3.93 5.67 6.48
CA LEU A 85 4.84 4.63 6.95
C LEU A 85 5.32 4.97 8.35
N VAL A 86 5.07 4.05 9.27
CA VAL A 86 5.68 4.08 10.59
C VAL A 86 6.83 3.08 10.59
N SER A 87 8.05 3.56 10.71
CA SER A 87 9.21 2.73 11.06
C SER A 87 9.32 2.72 12.59
N TYR A 88 9.18 1.56 13.24
CA TYR A 88 9.15 1.46 14.72
C TYR A 88 10.21 0.51 15.30
N ILE A 89 10.94 -0.24 14.47
CA ILE A 89 11.84 -1.29 14.96
C ILE A 89 13.24 -0.78 15.28
N TYR A 90 13.79 0.16 14.50
CA TYR A 90 15.17 0.65 14.68
C TYR A 90 15.30 2.17 14.85
N ASN A 91 14.38 2.97 14.31
CA ASN A 91 14.29 4.42 14.51
C ASN A 91 12.87 4.87 14.16
N PHE A 92 12.23 5.65 15.06
CA PHE A 92 10.92 6.24 14.80
C PHE A 92 11.05 7.28 13.69
N HIS A 93 10.66 6.89 12.48
CA HIS A 93 10.69 7.75 11.30
C HIS A 93 9.31 7.71 10.67
N TRP A 94 8.78 8.89 10.38
CA TRP A 94 7.46 9.06 9.79
C TRP A 94 7.62 9.54 8.35
N GLU A 95 7.17 8.71 7.41
CA GLU A 95 7.18 9.04 5.98
C GLU A 95 5.74 9.05 5.47
N HIS A 96 5.45 9.95 4.52
CA HIS A 96 4.12 10.18 3.99
C HIS A 96 4.08 9.82 2.51
N TRP A 97 3.40 8.73 2.16
CA TRP A 97 3.28 8.33 0.75
C TRP A 97 1.86 8.57 0.26
N GLY A 98 1.74 9.02 -0.98
CA GLY A 98 0.48 9.07 -1.72
C GLY A 98 0.56 8.12 -2.91
N GLY A 99 -0.54 7.45 -3.22
CA GLY A 99 -0.60 6.51 -4.33
C GLY A 99 -1.89 6.65 -5.14
N ILE A 100 -1.74 6.52 -6.46
CA ILE A 100 -2.85 6.32 -7.39
C ILE A 100 -2.71 4.89 -7.92
N THR A 101 -3.81 4.13 -7.93
CA THR A 101 -3.86 2.75 -8.41
C THR A 101 -4.91 2.62 -9.48
N ILE A 102 -4.57 1.87 -10.53
CA ILE A 102 -5.50 1.40 -11.56
C ILE A 102 -5.48 -0.12 -11.47
N GLY A 103 -6.65 -0.76 -11.40
CA GLY A 103 -6.75 -2.21 -11.31
C GLY A 103 -7.92 -2.76 -12.10
N TYR A 104 -7.92 -4.08 -12.28
CA TYR A 104 -8.93 -4.82 -13.03
C TYR A 104 -9.37 -6.05 -12.22
N ASN A 105 -10.68 -6.25 -12.10
CA ASN A 105 -11.32 -7.37 -11.42
C ASN A 105 -11.75 -8.42 -12.47
N PHE A 106 -11.30 -9.66 -12.34
CA PHE A 106 -11.68 -10.74 -13.26
C PHE A 106 -13.04 -11.36 -12.93
#